data_AF-A0A969S205-F1
#
_entry.id   AF-A0A969S205-F1
#
_cell.length_a   1.000
_cell.length_b   1.000
_cell.length_c   1.000
_cell.angle_alpha   90.00
_cell.angle_beta   90.00
_cell.angle_gamma   90.00
#
_symmetry.space_group_name_H-M   'P 1'
#
loop_
_entity.id
_entity.type
_entity.pdbx_description
1 polymer ?
#
loop_
_entity_poly.entity_id
_entity_poly.type
_entity_poly.pdbx_seq_one_letter_code
_entity_poly.pdbx_strand_id
1 'polypeptide(L)'
;MVVEIDPFKPNAPPVKRTALGRFSHESATLSIAPDNRVVFLYGGTILVFEYIYKFVSTKPYHPTKREANQHLLDDGTLYVARFNADGTGDWLPLVFGQAGLDASNQFFSQADVVIMARRAGDILGGHQNGPA
;
A
#
# COMPACT_ATOMS: atom_id res chain seq x y z
N MET A 1 -5.43 8.01 4.37
CA MET A 1 -4.21 8.07 3.53
C MET A 1 -3.05 8.47 4.41
N VAL A 2 -1.83 8.11 4.02
CA VAL A 2 -0.59 8.52 4.71
C VAL A 2 -0.16 9.92 4.26
N VAL A 3 0.34 10.71 5.20
CA VAL A 3 0.88 12.04 4.96
C VAL A 3 2.35 12.06 5.39
N GLU A 4 3.22 12.45 4.48
CA GLU A 4 4.64 12.67 4.78
C GLU A 4 4.87 14.13 5.16
N ILE A 5 5.64 14.34 6.23
CA ILE A 5 6.00 15.65 6.78
C ILE A 5 7.52 15.69 6.91
N ASP A 6 8.14 16.77 6.43
CA ASP A 6 9.57 17.01 6.66
C ASP A 6 9.77 17.89 7.92
N PRO A 7 10.16 17.31 9.07
CA PRO A 7 10.32 18.07 10.31
C PRO A 7 11.48 19.07 10.26
N PHE A 8 12.41 18.94 9.30
CA PHE A 8 13.54 19.86 9.13
C PHE A 8 13.22 21.04 8.22
N LYS A 9 12.05 21.02 7.57
CA LYS A 9 11.57 22.08 6.68
C LYS A 9 10.17 22.53 7.12
N PRO A 10 10.06 23.35 8.17
CA PRO A 10 8.77 23.67 8.80
C PRO A 10 7.77 24.38 7.87
N ASN A 11 8.26 25.04 6.82
CA ASN A 11 7.41 25.71 5.82
C ASN A 11 7.10 24.83 4.61
N ALA A 12 7.64 23.60 4.54
CA ALA A 12 7.33 22.69 3.44
C ALA A 12 5.90 22.15 3.62
N PRO A 13 5.09 22.12 2.55
CA PRO A 13 3.75 21.57 2.63
C PRO A 13 3.81 20.06 2.90
N PRO A 14 2.97 19.52 3.82
CA PRO A 14 2.79 18.09 3.96
C PRO A 14 2.29 17.45 2.65
N VAL A 15 2.77 16.24 2.34
CA VAL A 15 2.43 15.56 1.09
C VAL A 15 1.58 14.32 1.38
N LYS A 16 0.39 14.25 0.77
CA LYS A 16 -0.44 13.03 0.81
C LYS A 16 0.12 12.02 -0.19
N ARG A 17 0.61 10.88 0.30
CA ARG A 17 1.19 9.82 -0.54
C ARG A 17 0.09 8.86 -0.99
N THR A 18 -0.47 9.11 -2.17
CA THR A 18 -1.67 8.40 -2.68
C THR A 18 -1.38 6.96 -3.09
N ALA A 19 -0.15 6.64 -3.51
CA ALA A 19 0.28 5.30 -3.87
C ALA A 19 0.19 4.30 -2.70
N LEU A 20 0.16 4.80 -1.46
CA LEU A 20 0.00 3.99 -0.24
C LEU A 20 -1.47 3.64 0.06
N GLY A 21 -2.40 4.07 -0.79
CA GLY A 21 -3.81 3.69 -0.71
C GLY A 21 -4.65 4.49 0.29
N ARG A 22 -5.96 4.49 0.05
CA ARG A 22 -6.96 5.14 0.90
C ARG A 22 -7.73 4.11 1.72
N PHE A 23 -7.39 4.05 3.00
CA PHE A 23 -8.14 3.35 4.05
C PHE A 23 -7.87 4.03 5.40
N SER A 24 -8.44 3.47 6.47
CA SER A 24 -8.19 3.91 7.86
C SER A 24 -6.83 3.37 8.33
N HIS A 25 -5.76 4.05 7.93
CA HIS A 25 -4.39 3.72 8.33
C HIS A 25 -4.23 3.82 9.85
N GLU A 26 -3.72 2.78 10.50
CA GLU A 26 -3.36 2.80 11.92
C GLU A 26 -1.91 3.33 12.10
N SER A 27 -0.94 2.60 11.55
CA SER A 27 0.47 2.92 11.59
C SER A 27 1.14 2.60 10.24
N ALA A 28 2.31 3.18 10.00
CA ALA A 28 3.11 2.96 8.80
C ALA A 28 4.50 2.44 9.21
N THR A 29 4.66 1.12 9.23
CA THR A 29 5.93 0.49 9.64
C THR A 29 6.88 0.41 8.45
N LEU A 30 8.03 1.07 8.55
CA LEU A 30 9.07 1.08 7.52
C LEU A 30 9.97 -0.16 7.64
N SER A 31 10.30 -0.76 6.51
CA SER A 31 11.39 -1.73 6.34
C SER A 31 12.13 -1.47 5.01
N ILE A 32 13.37 -1.94 4.92
CA ILE A 32 14.16 -1.89 3.69
C ILE A 32 14.36 -3.33 3.22
N ALA A 33 13.92 -3.64 2.00
CA ALA A 33 14.12 -4.95 1.40
C ALA A 33 15.61 -5.20 1.10
N PRO A 34 16.05 -6.46 0.92
CA PRO A 34 17.45 -6.78 0.60
C PRO A 34 17.98 -6.11 -0.69
N ASP A 35 17.08 -5.71 -1.59
CA ASP A 35 17.37 -4.97 -2.82
C ASP A 35 17.30 -3.44 -2.64
N ASN A 36 17.30 -2.97 -1.39
CA ASN A 36 17.18 -1.58 -0.95
C ASN A 36 15.85 -0.89 -1.25
N ARG A 37 14.81 -1.57 -1.73
CA ARG A 37 13.50 -0.92 -1.91
C ARG A 37 12.82 -0.68 -0.57
N VAL A 38 12.11 0.44 -0.48
CA VAL A 38 11.34 0.79 0.72
C VAL A 38 10.07 -0.06 0.76
N VAL A 39 9.84 -0.66 1.91
CA VAL A 39 8.64 -1.43 2.22
C VAL A 39 7.91 -0.73 3.35
N PHE A 40 6.63 -0.43 3.16
CA PHE A 40 5.76 0.00 4.24
C PHE A 40 4.70 -1.06 4.53
N LEU A 41 4.61 -1.50 5.78
CA LEU A 41 3.58 -2.40 6.27
C LEU A 41 2.54 -1.60 7.05
N TYR A 42 1.27 -1.87 6.77
CA TYR A 42 0.13 -1.23 7.42
C TYR A 42 -0.66 -2.30 8.16
N GLY A 43 -0.71 -2.17 9.50
CA GLY A 43 -1.65 -2.90 10.35
C GLY A 43 -3.06 -2.39 10.11
N GLY A 44 -3.99 -3.33 9.89
CA GLY A 44 -5.38 -3.04 9.60
C GLY A 44 -6.05 -2.32 10.77
N THR A 45 -6.61 -1.18 10.44
CA THR A 45 -7.74 -0.45 11.06
C THR A 45 -8.41 -1.12 12.26
N ILE A 46 -8.78 -0.33 13.27
CA ILE A 46 -9.52 -0.74 14.49
C ILE A 46 -10.94 -1.34 14.27
N LEU A 47 -11.29 -1.76 13.06
CA LEU A 47 -12.55 -2.39 12.70
C LEU A 47 -12.35 -3.90 12.43
N VAL A 48 -13.43 -4.67 12.63
CA VAL A 48 -13.44 -6.12 12.41
C VAL A 48 -13.37 -6.44 10.90
N PHE A 49 -12.66 -7.51 10.53
CA PHE A 49 -12.50 -8.04 9.16
C PHE A 49 -11.72 -7.16 8.17
N GLU A 50 -10.69 -6.46 8.65
CA GLU A 50 -9.89 -5.56 7.81
C GLU A 50 -8.55 -6.16 7.38
N TYR A 51 -7.95 -5.48 6.41
CA TYR A 51 -6.83 -5.94 5.58
C TYR A 51 -5.47 -5.56 6.16
N ILE A 52 -4.45 -6.36 5.84
CA ILE A 52 -3.03 -5.97 5.98
C ILE A 52 -2.52 -5.57 4.60
N TYR A 53 -1.90 -4.39 4.53
CA TYR A 53 -1.33 -3.88 3.28
C TYR A 53 0.19 -3.78 3.36
N LYS A 54 0.83 -3.92 2.20
CA LYS A 54 2.25 -3.67 2.00
C LYS A 54 2.46 -2.79 0.79
N PHE A 55 3.18 -1.68 0.91
CA PHE A 55 3.67 -0.92 -0.23
C PHE A 55 5.14 -1.25 -0.48
N VAL A 56 5.54 -1.36 -1.74
CA VAL A 56 6.95 -1.52 -2.15
C VAL A 56 7.28 -0.46 -3.20
N SER A 57 8.29 0.37 -2.95
CA SER A 57 8.73 1.40 -3.90
C SER A 57 9.27 0.79 -5.19
N THR A 58 9.18 1.52 -6.30
CA THR A 58 9.79 1.10 -7.58
C THR A 58 11.31 1.25 -7.54
N LYS A 59 11.80 2.34 -6.94
CA LYS A 59 13.23 2.67 -6.86
C LYS A 59 13.82 2.25 -5.51
N PRO A 60 15.14 2.00 -5.44
CA PRO A 60 15.82 1.74 -4.18
C PRO A 60 15.99 3.03 -3.35
N TYR A 61 16.03 2.86 -2.04
CA TYR A 61 16.41 3.88 -1.07
C TYR A 61 17.88 4.25 -1.20
N HIS A 62 18.17 5.55 -1.14
CA HIS A 62 19.54 6.07 -1.13
C HIS A 62 19.96 6.46 0.31
N PRO A 63 20.91 5.76 0.93
CA PRO A 63 21.21 5.91 2.37
C PRO A 63 21.88 7.24 2.74
N THR A 64 22.64 7.81 1.81
CA THR A 64 23.45 9.01 2.05
C THR A 64 22.90 10.27 1.38
N LYS A 65 21.85 10.14 0.55
CA LYS A 65 21.33 11.23 -0.30
C LYS A 65 19.83 11.39 -0.09
N ARG A 66 19.45 12.10 0.97
CA ARG A 66 18.05 12.27 1.42
C ARG A 66 17.16 12.81 0.29
N GLU A 67 17.64 13.78 -0.47
CA GLU A 67 16.91 14.41 -1.56
C GLU A 67 16.55 13.45 -2.69
N ALA A 68 17.34 12.38 -2.89
CA ALA A 68 17.05 11.35 -3.88
C ALA A 68 15.82 10.50 -3.50
N ASN A 69 15.39 10.55 -2.23
CA ASN A 69 14.27 9.76 -1.71
C ASN A 69 12.95 10.55 -1.63
N GLN A 70 12.92 11.84 -1.99
CA GLN A 70 11.74 12.72 -1.78
C GLN A 70 10.45 12.24 -2.45
N HIS A 71 10.55 11.47 -3.53
CA HIS A 71 9.42 10.95 -4.31
C HIS A 71 9.31 9.42 -4.25
N LEU A 72 10.04 8.77 -3.35
CA LEU A 72 10.13 7.30 -3.31
C LEU A 72 8.79 6.63 -2.99
N LEU A 73 7.87 7.37 -2.36
CA LEU A 73 6.53 6.93 -1.98
C LEU A 73 5.43 7.34 -2.96
N ASP A 74 5.81 8.00 -4.05
CA ASP A 74 4.88 8.34 -5.14
C ASP A 74 4.82 7.20 -6.18
N ASP A 75 5.91 6.43 -6.32
CA ASP A 75 6.04 5.35 -7.31
C ASP A 75 6.29 4.00 -6.63
N GLY A 76 5.36 3.07 -6.78
CA GLY A 76 5.50 1.71 -6.29
C GLY A 76 4.25 0.87 -6.48
N THR A 77 4.21 -0.27 -5.81
CA THR A 77 3.06 -1.18 -5.86
C THR A 77 2.51 -1.38 -4.45
N LEU A 78 1.21 -1.17 -4.31
CA LEU A 78 0.46 -1.54 -3.11
C LEU A 78 -0.01 -2.99 -3.24
N TYR A 79 0.13 -3.75 -2.17
CA TYR A 79 -0.28 -5.14 -2.06
C TYR A 79 -1.24 -5.31 -0.90
N VAL A 80 -2.13 -6.28 -1.01
CA VAL A 80 -2.97 -6.78 0.08
C VAL A 80 -2.52 -8.19 0.46
N ALA A 81 -2.48 -8.51 1.75
CA ALA A 81 -2.16 -9.86 2.22
C ALA A 81 -3.35 -10.81 1.98
N ARG A 82 -3.11 -12.06 1.62
CA ARG A 82 -4.07 -13.17 1.72
C ARG A 82 -3.49 -14.23 2.62
N PHE A 83 -4.29 -14.78 3.54
CA PHE A 83 -3.86 -15.86 4.44
C PHE A 83 -4.48 -17.18 4.00
N ASN A 84 -3.64 -18.15 3.70
CA ASN A 84 -4.03 -19.47 3.22
C ASN A 84 -4.29 -20.40 4.41
N ALA A 85 -5.10 -21.45 4.20
CA ALA A 85 -5.49 -22.39 5.25
C ALA A 85 -4.32 -23.23 5.80
N ASP A 86 -3.23 -23.34 5.05
CA ASP A 86 -2.00 -24.06 5.43
C ASP A 86 -1.05 -23.22 6.29
N GLY A 87 -1.47 -22.01 6.70
CA GLY A 87 -0.66 -21.07 7.48
C GLY A 87 0.32 -20.24 6.66
N THR A 88 0.34 -20.40 5.34
CA THR A 88 1.09 -19.52 4.44
C THR A 88 0.30 -18.26 4.10
N GLY A 89 0.93 -17.32 3.39
CA GLY A 89 0.23 -16.15 2.88
C GLY A 89 0.87 -15.58 1.63
N ASP A 90 0.04 -14.88 0.86
CA ASP A 90 0.40 -14.27 -0.41
C ASP A 90 0.25 -12.75 -0.34
N TRP A 91 1.11 -12.04 -1.08
CA TRP A 91 0.96 -10.62 -1.31
C TRP A 91 0.37 -10.39 -2.70
N LEU A 92 -0.87 -9.94 -2.75
CA LEU A 92 -1.61 -9.76 -3.99
C LEU A 92 -1.50 -8.29 -4.46
N PRO A 93 -0.97 -8.03 -5.67
CA PRO A 93 -0.73 -6.67 -6.13
C PRO A 93 -2.03 -5.97 -6.53
N LEU A 94 -2.25 -4.76 -6.01
CA LEU A 94 -3.38 -3.91 -6.38
C LEU A 94 -3.01 -3.06 -7.60
N VAL A 95 -3.09 -3.67 -8.79
CA VAL A 95 -2.70 -3.05 -10.06
C VAL A 95 -3.86 -3.03 -11.04
N PHE A 96 -4.15 -1.86 -11.59
CA PHE A 96 -5.18 -1.69 -12.60
C PHE A 96 -4.89 -2.55 -13.85
N GLY A 97 -5.93 -3.20 -14.38
CA GLY A 97 -5.83 -4.13 -15.50
C GLY A 97 -5.39 -5.55 -15.11
N GLN A 98 -5.26 -5.86 -13.82
CA GLN A 98 -4.87 -7.19 -13.33
C GLN A 98 -5.91 -7.77 -12.37
N ALA A 99 -6.07 -9.09 -12.40
CA ALA A 99 -6.88 -9.84 -11.41
C ALA A 99 -8.29 -9.26 -11.17
N GLY A 100 -8.95 -8.76 -12.22
CA GLY A 100 -10.28 -8.16 -12.15
C GLY A 100 -10.31 -6.70 -11.68
N LEU A 101 -9.17 -6.04 -11.47
CA LEU A 101 -9.08 -4.61 -11.15
C LEU A 101 -9.15 -3.76 -12.43
N ASP A 102 -10.25 -3.89 -13.16
CA ASP A 102 -10.47 -3.20 -14.42
C ASP A 102 -11.92 -2.69 -14.54
N ALA A 103 -12.29 -2.26 -15.74
CA ALA A 103 -13.60 -1.68 -16.02
C ALA A 103 -14.76 -2.63 -15.71
N SER A 104 -14.57 -3.95 -15.74
CA SER A 104 -15.60 -4.92 -15.36
C SER A 104 -16.01 -4.78 -13.89
N ASN A 105 -15.11 -4.30 -13.04
CA ASN A 105 -15.34 -4.00 -11.63
C ASN A 105 -15.33 -2.49 -11.34
N GLN A 106 -15.56 -1.66 -12.36
CA GLN A 106 -15.67 -0.20 -12.26
C GLN A 106 -14.39 0.49 -11.75
N PHE A 107 -13.22 -0.07 -12.05
CA PHE A 107 -11.97 0.66 -12.00
C PHE A 107 -11.66 1.18 -13.41
N PHE A 108 -11.23 2.42 -13.54
CA PHE A 108 -10.88 3.02 -14.83
C PHE A 108 -9.42 3.48 -14.88
N SER A 109 -8.72 3.39 -13.75
CA SER A 109 -7.33 3.80 -13.60
C SER A 109 -6.70 3.20 -12.34
N GLN A 110 -5.37 3.29 -12.24
CA GLN A 110 -4.65 2.99 -10.99
C GLN A 110 -5.09 3.90 -9.83
N ALA A 111 -5.53 5.13 -10.13
CA ALA A 111 -6.03 6.05 -9.12
C ALA A 111 -7.29 5.50 -8.44
N ASP A 112 -8.22 4.91 -9.21
CA ASP A 112 -9.42 4.28 -8.66
C ASP A 112 -9.06 3.11 -7.76
N VAL A 113 -8.09 2.28 -8.17
CA VAL A 113 -7.63 1.12 -7.40
C VAL A 113 -7.12 1.54 -6.03
N VAL A 114 -6.26 2.56 -5.95
CA VAL A 114 -5.70 3.00 -4.65
C VAL A 114 -6.68 3.84 -3.83
N ILE A 115 -7.63 4.54 -4.46
CA ILE A 115 -8.72 5.25 -3.76
C ILE A 115 -9.74 4.26 -3.16
N MET A 116 -10.02 3.16 -3.87
CA MET A 116 -10.95 2.11 -3.48
C MET A 116 -10.20 0.85 -3.03
N ALA A 117 -9.06 1.00 -2.35
CA ALA A 117 -8.14 -0.09 -2.00
C ALA A 117 -8.81 -1.25 -1.24
N ARG A 118 -9.80 -0.96 -0.39
CA ARG A 118 -10.60 -1.99 0.30
C ARG A 118 -11.38 -2.86 -0.68
N ARG A 119 -12.11 -2.24 -1.61
CA ARG A 119 -12.86 -2.94 -2.65
C ARG A 119 -11.95 -3.75 -3.57
N ALA A 120 -10.79 -3.19 -3.91
CA ALA A 120 -9.78 -3.92 -4.66
C ALA A 120 -9.30 -5.15 -3.86
N GLY A 121 -9.06 -4.99 -2.56
CA GLY A 121 -8.73 -6.10 -1.65
C GLY A 121 -9.82 -7.17 -1.57
N ASP A 122 -11.10 -6.80 -1.52
CA ASP A 122 -12.23 -7.74 -1.55
C ASP A 122 -12.20 -8.59 -2.82
N ILE A 123 -12.03 -7.96 -3.99
CA ILE A 123 -12.00 -8.62 -5.30
C ILE A 123 -10.85 -9.61 -5.41
N LEU A 124 -9.71 -9.29 -4.79
CA LEU A 124 -8.52 -10.15 -4.79
C LEU A 124 -8.57 -11.23 -3.69
N GLY A 125 -9.50 -11.13 -2.73
CA GLY A 125 -9.61 -12.06 -1.60
C GLY A 125 -8.56 -11.84 -0.50
N GLY A 126 -8.25 -10.58 -0.17
CA GLY A 126 -7.20 -10.20 0.78
C GLY A 126 -7.49 -10.39 2.28
N HIS A 127 -8.42 -11.26 2.67
CA HIS A 127 -8.86 -11.39 4.07
C HIS A 127 -8.32 -12.64 4.76
N GLN A 128 -8.38 -12.65 6.09
CA GLN A 128 -8.23 -13.87 6.90
C GLN A 128 -9.49 -14.73 6.71
N ASN A 129 -9.32 -15.97 6.30
CA ASN A 129 -10.43 -16.93 6.21
C ASN A 129 -11.14 -17.08 7.56
N GLY A 130 -12.39 -16.64 7.62
CA GLY A 130 -13.43 -17.09 8.54
C GLY A 130 -14.77 -16.90 7.84
N PRO A 131 -15.66 -17.91 7.80
CA PRO A 131 -16.93 -17.78 7.09
C PRO A 131 -17.78 -16.66 7.73
N ALA A 132 -18.51 -15.94 6.88
CA ALA A 132 -19.61 -15.08 7.30
C ALA A 132 -20.75 -15.90 7.93
#